data_AF-A0A2D9LQ05-F1
#
_entry.id   AF-A0A2D9LQ05-F1
#
_cell.length_a   1.000
_cell.length_b   1.000
_cell.length_c   1.000
_cell.angle_alpha   90.00
_cell.angle_beta   90.00
_cell.angle_gamma   90.00
#
_symmetry.space_group_name_H-M   'P 1'
#
loop_
_entity.id
_entity.type
_entity.pdbx_description
1 polymer ?
#
loop_
_entity_poly.entity_id
_entity_poly.type
_entity_poly.pdbx_seq_one_letter_code
_entity_poly.pdbx_strand_id
1 'polypeptide(L)' 'MILDNKLSNKEIIVLDGATGSEIARLGATMNSSAWCGAANKTHPDIVRQVHEEYIRAGADVVTA' A
#
# COMPACT_ATOMS: atom_id res chain seq x y z
N MET A 1 18.05 -7.08 9.47
CA MET A 1 16.95 -7.04 8.47
C MET A 1 17.16 -5.81 7.57
N ILE A 2 16.55 -5.72 6.38
CA ILE A 2 16.77 -4.58 5.45
C ILE A 2 16.50 -3.24 6.15
N LEU A 3 15.42 -3.17 6.95
CA LEU A 3 15.08 -1.96 7.71
C LEU A 3 16.09 -1.66 8.83
N ASP A 4 16.57 -2.67 9.57
CA ASP A 4 17.58 -2.44 10.62
C ASP A 4 18.86 -1.82 10.05
N ASN A 5 19.29 -2.26 8.86
CA ASN A 5 20.47 -1.72 8.19
C ASN A 5 20.25 -0.25 7.79
N LYS A 6 19.12 0.05 7.14
CA LYS A 6 18.76 1.43 6.75
C LYS A 6 18.70 2.38 7.95
N LEU A 7 18.06 1.93 9.05
CA LEU A 7 17.97 2.70 10.28
C LEU A 7 19.35 2.95 10.90
N SER A 8 20.20 1.91 10.97
CA SER A 8 21.55 2.01 11.52
C SER A 8 22.43 2.98 10.71
N ASN A 9 22.24 3.01 9.40
CA ASN A 9 22.95 3.89 8.48
C ASN A 9 22.34 5.30 8.35
N LYS A 10 21.23 5.59 9.07
CA LYS A 10 20.45 6.83 8.94
C LYS A 10 20.00 7.12 7.51
N GLU A 11 19.71 6.07 6.75
CA GLU A 11 19.13 6.17 5.42
C GLU A 11 17.66 6.59 5.50
N ILE A 12 17.17 7.18 4.41
CA ILE A 12 15.74 7.49 4.27
C ILE A 12 14.99 6.19 4.03
N ILE A 13 13.89 6.00 4.76
CA ILE A 13 12.94 4.91 4.57
C ILE A 13 11.64 5.51 4.02
N VAL A 14 11.22 5.03 2.86
CA VAL A 14 10.03 5.53 2.18
C VAL A 14 8.84 4.62 2.49
N LEU A 15 7.78 5.17 3.08
CA LEU A 15 6.51 4.48 3.26
C LEU A 15 5.65 4.62 1.99
N ASP A 16 4.69 3.71 1.80
CA ASP A 16 3.70 3.82 0.75
C ASP A 16 2.74 5.01 0.94
N GLY A 17 1.96 5.28 -0.09
CA GLY A 17 1.02 6.41 -0.14
C GLY A 17 -0.42 6.02 0.21
N ALA A 18 -1.36 6.81 -0.28
CA ALA A 18 -2.79 6.63 0.00
C ALA A 18 -3.39 5.40 -0.70
N THR A 19 -3.35 4.24 -0.06
CA THR A 19 -3.89 2.97 -0.58
C THR A 19 -5.39 3.03 -0.87
N GLY A 20 -6.20 3.57 0.03
CA GLY A 20 -7.66 3.64 -0.15
C GLY A 20 -8.08 4.50 -1.35
N SER A 21 -7.40 5.63 -1.58
CA SER A 21 -7.65 6.50 -2.73
C SER A 21 -7.33 5.80 -4.06
N GLU A 22 -6.21 5.06 -4.11
CA GLU A 22 -5.80 4.34 -5.32
C GLU A 22 -6.71 3.13 -5.60
N ILE A 23 -7.16 2.41 -4.58
CA ILE A 23 -8.16 1.35 -4.72
C ILE A 23 -9.47 1.92 -5.32
N ALA A 24 -9.92 3.08 -4.84
CA ALA A 24 -11.09 3.76 -5.40
C ALA A 24 -10.85 4.22 -6.85
N ARG A 25 -9.65 4.76 -7.15
CA ARG A 25 -9.26 5.17 -8.51
C ARG A 25 -9.28 4.01 -9.51
N LEU A 26 -8.91 2.81 -9.07
CA LEU A 26 -8.94 1.58 -9.87
C LEU A 26 -10.34 0.94 -9.96
N GLY A 27 -11.36 1.55 -9.35
CA GLY A 27 -12.76 1.15 -9.51
C GLY A 27 -13.28 0.13 -8.50
N ALA A 28 -12.52 -0.18 -7.44
CA ALA A 28 -13.05 -1.02 -6.36
C ALA A 28 -14.05 -0.24 -5.49
N THR A 29 -15.16 -0.89 -5.18
CA THR A 29 -16.24 -0.29 -4.37
C THR A 29 -15.78 -0.01 -2.94
N MET A 30 -15.97 1.23 -2.48
CA MET A 30 -15.74 1.60 -1.09
C MET A 30 -16.92 1.17 -0.22
N ASN A 31 -16.63 0.43 0.84
CA ASN A 31 -17.65 0.02 1.80
C ASN A 31 -17.96 1.16 2.78
N SER A 32 -19.23 1.37 3.12
CA SER A 32 -19.67 2.45 4.03
C SER A 32 -19.12 2.33 5.45
N SER A 33 -18.82 1.12 5.92
CA SER A 33 -18.38 0.85 7.29
C SER A 33 -16.91 0.43 7.37
N ALA A 34 -16.41 -0.28 6.36
CA ALA A 34 -15.05 -0.82 6.32
C ALA A 34 -14.12 -0.10 5.33
N TRP A 35 -14.61 0.95 4.65
CA TRP A 35 -13.88 1.69 3.62
C TRP A 35 -13.26 0.75 2.57
N CYS A 36 -12.02 1.02 2.16
CA CYS A 36 -11.25 0.17 1.23
C CYS A 36 -10.86 -1.19 1.84
N GLY A 37 -10.99 -1.40 3.14
CA GLY A 37 -10.63 -2.67 3.79
C GLY A 37 -11.43 -3.86 3.26
N ALA A 38 -12.66 -3.64 2.80
CA ALA A 38 -13.46 -4.67 2.15
C ALA A 38 -12.87 -5.15 0.80
N ALA A 39 -12.01 -4.34 0.16
CA ALA A 39 -11.36 -4.70 -1.10
C ALA A 39 -10.35 -5.84 -0.94
N ASN A 40 -9.77 -6.03 0.26
CA ASN A 40 -8.91 -7.18 0.56
C ASN A 40 -9.59 -8.52 0.27
N LYS A 41 -10.92 -8.61 0.48
CA LYS A 41 -11.71 -9.82 0.21
C LYS A 41 -12.37 -9.80 -1.18
N THR A 42 -12.84 -8.64 -1.62
CA THR A 42 -13.69 -8.54 -2.82
C THR A 42 -12.91 -8.26 -4.11
N HIS A 43 -11.77 -7.57 -4.00
CA HIS A 43 -10.92 -7.16 -5.12
C HIS A 43 -9.41 -7.28 -4.75
N PRO A 44 -8.94 -8.46 -4.31
CA PRO A 44 -7.56 -8.63 -3.83
C PRO A 44 -6.51 -8.29 -4.89
N ASP A 45 -6.81 -8.48 -6.18
CA ASP A 45 -5.91 -8.11 -7.27
C ASP A 45 -5.71 -6.60 -7.39
N ILE A 46 -6.75 -5.79 -7.13
CA ILE A 46 -6.64 -4.33 -7.10
C ILE A 46 -5.77 -3.90 -5.92
N VAL A 47 -5.98 -4.47 -4.73
CA VAL A 47 -5.15 -4.18 -3.55
C VAL A 47 -3.68 -4.50 -3.84
N ARG A 48 -3.42 -5.69 -4.38
CA ARG A 48 -2.07 -6.10 -4.76
C ARG A 48 -1.46 -5.16 -5.79
N GLN A 49 -2.22 -4.78 -6.83
CA GLN A 49 -1.75 -3.84 -7.84
C GLN A 49 -1.32 -2.51 -7.21
N VAL A 50 -2.11 -1.95 -6.28
CA VAL A 50 -1.76 -0.68 -5.61
C VAL A 50 -0.45 -0.79 -4.83
N HIS A 51 -0.27 -1.85 -4.05
CA HIS A 51 1.00 -2.05 -3.33
C HIS A 51 2.18 -2.29 -4.28
N GLU A 52 1.98 -3.04 -5.36
CA GLU A 52 3.00 -3.22 -6.40
C GLU A 52 3.38 -1.88 -7.06
N GLU A 53 2.43 -0.98 -7.30
CA GLU A 53 2.67 0.37 -7.83
C GLU A 53 3.53 1.20 -6.86
N TYR A 54 3.24 1.17 -5.55
CA TYR A 54 4.09 1.85 -4.55
C TYR A 54 5.50 1.25 -4.44
N ILE A 55 5.62 -0.08 -4.51
CA ILE A 55 6.93 -0.74 -4.54
C ILE A 55 7.72 -0.30 -5.78
N ARG A 56 7.09 -0.26 -6.96
CA ARG A 56 7.75 0.22 -8.19
C ARG A 56 8.12 1.71 -8.12
N ALA A 57 7.35 2.51 -7.37
CA ALA A 57 7.66 3.92 -7.12
C ALA A 57 8.81 4.14 -6.11
N GLY A 58 9.28 3.08 -5.44
CA GLY A 58 10.41 3.12 -4.51
C GLY A 58 10.02 3.10 -3.03
N ALA A 59 8.79 2.69 -2.70
CA ALA A 59 8.43 2.45 -1.30
C ALA A 59 9.22 1.26 -0.75
N ASP A 60 9.82 1.46 0.44
CA ASP A 60 10.51 0.42 1.20
C ASP A 60 9.54 -0.40 2.06
N VAL A 61 8.38 0.18 2.38
CA VAL A 61 7.36 -0.40 3.27
C VAL A 61 5.99 -0.20 2.67
N VAL A 62 5.19 -1.26 2.69
CA VAL A 62 3.75 -1.20 2.40
C VAL A 62 2.96 -1.35 3.70
N THR A 63 1.89 -0.59 3.85
CA THR A 63 1.02 -0.61 5.04
C THR A 63 -0.19 -1.53 4.80
N ALA A 64 -0.67 -2.20 5.85
CA ALA A 64 -1.76 -3.19 5.80
C ALA A 64 -3.04 -2.69 6.46
#